data_AF-A0A7X7NIV0-F1
#
_entry.id   AF-A0A7X7NIV0-F1
#
_cell.length_a   1.000
_cell.length_b   1.000
_cell.length_c   1.000
_cell.angle_alpha   90.00
_cell.angle_beta   90.00
_cell.angle_gamma   90.00
#
_symmetry.space_group_name_H-M   'P 1'
#
loop_
_entity.id
_entity.type
_entity.pdbx_description
1 polymer ?
#
loop_
_entity_poly.entity_id
_entity_poly.type
_entity_poly.pdbx_seq_one_letter_code
_entity_poly.pdbx_strand_id
1 'polypeptide(L)'
;MLNDTLKRIEKEIRENSAINAAQREELLGLIDKLKKEVSAIGETHGEDARSIARFTEASLQEAVRVTRNPELFKHALEGMSLSARRFEVSHPKLTGVINNIGRVLWGIGI
;
A
#
# COMPACT_ATOMS: atom_id res chain seq x y z
N MET A 1 -6.17 1.93 15.02
CA MET A 1 -6.64 2.30 13.66
C MET A 1 -5.56 2.17 12.58
N LEU A 2 -4.41 2.87 12.66
CA LEU A 2 -3.32 2.70 11.68
C LEU A 2 -2.69 1.30 11.74
N ASN A 3 -2.23 0.90 12.92
CA ASN A 3 -1.64 -0.43 13.15
C ASN A 3 -2.59 -1.57 12.76
N ASP A 4 -3.88 -1.42 13.01
CA ASP A 4 -4.88 -2.44 12.64
C ASP A 4 -5.04 -2.54 11.13
N THR A 5 -4.98 -1.41 10.42
CA THR A 5 -5.03 -1.38 8.95
C THR A 5 -3.82 -2.07 8.35
N LEU A 6 -2.61 -1.78 8.85
CA LEU A 6 -1.38 -2.46 8.41
C LEU A 6 -1.41 -3.96 8.69
N LYS A 7 -1.94 -4.39 9.84
CA LYS A 7 -2.12 -5.82 10.15
C LYS A 7 -3.10 -6.51 9.21
N ARG A 8 -4.19 -5.83 8.81
CA ARG A 8 -5.14 -6.38 7.83
C ARG A 8 -4.49 -6.53 6.46
N ILE A 9 -3.72 -5.54 6.02
CA ILE A 9 -2.94 -5.61 4.78
C ILE A 9 -1.99 -6.82 4.81
N GLU A 10 -1.20 -6.98 5.87
CA GLU A 10 -0.29 -8.14 6.02
C GLU A 10 -1.04 -9.48 5.96
N LYS A 11 -2.20 -9.56 6.63
CA LYS A 11 -3.04 -10.76 6.65
C LYS A 11 -3.57 -11.08 5.25
N GLU A 12 -4.13 -10.11 4.56
CA GLU A 12 -4.65 -10.26 3.19
C GLU A 12 -3.54 -10.74 2.24
N ILE A 13 -2.34 -10.15 2.32
CA ILE A 13 -1.19 -10.59 1.51
C ILE A 13 -0.82 -12.05 1.81
N ARG A 14 -0.91 -12.48 3.07
CA ARG A 14 -0.55 -13.85 3.50
C ARG A 14 -1.60 -14.90 3.18
N GLU A 15 -2.86 -14.53 3.04
CA GLU A 15 -3.97 -15.49 2.89
C GLU A 15 -4.49 -15.54 1.44
N ASN A 16 -4.32 -14.47 0.66
CA ASN A 16 -4.90 -14.39 -0.67
C ASN A 16 -4.14 -15.26 -1.68
N SER A 17 -4.84 -16.15 -2.39
CA SER A 17 -4.27 -17.09 -3.36
C SER A 17 -3.94 -16.46 -4.72
N ALA A 18 -4.46 -15.27 -5.02
CA ALA A 18 -4.16 -14.55 -6.26
C ALA A 18 -2.72 -13.99 -6.30
N ILE A 19 -2.06 -13.91 -5.13
CA ILE A 19 -0.69 -13.41 -4.99
C ILE A 19 0.28 -14.60 -5.04
N ASN A 20 1.22 -14.60 -5.99
CA ASN A 20 2.22 -15.67 -6.04
C ASN A 20 3.29 -15.55 -4.93
N ALA A 21 4.12 -16.57 -4.74
CA ALA A 21 5.10 -16.61 -3.65
C ALA A 21 6.11 -15.44 -3.68
N ALA A 22 6.64 -15.09 -4.86
CA ALA A 22 7.60 -14.01 -5.01
C ALA A 22 6.96 -12.63 -4.74
N GLN A 23 5.77 -12.38 -5.31
CA GLN A 23 5.00 -11.16 -5.05
C GLN A 23 4.63 -11.03 -3.56
N ARG A 24 4.29 -12.14 -2.91
CA ARG A 24 3.93 -12.18 -1.49
C ARG A 24 5.12 -11.77 -0.61
N GLU A 25 6.28 -12.35 -0.86
CA GLU A 25 7.51 -12.01 -0.13
C GLU A 25 7.88 -10.54 -0.34
N GLU A 26 7.85 -10.07 -1.59
CA GLU A 26 8.15 -8.68 -1.93
C GLU A 26 7.16 -7.71 -1.26
N LEU A 27 5.85 -7.96 -1.36
CA LEU A 27 4.82 -7.13 -0.74
C LEU A 27 4.97 -7.09 0.78
N LEU A 28 5.20 -8.23 1.44
CA LEU A 28 5.40 -8.24 2.89
C LEU A 28 6.63 -7.41 3.30
N GLY A 29 7.72 -7.50 2.54
CA GLY A 29 8.91 -6.66 2.77
C GLY A 29 8.63 -5.16 2.55
N LEU A 30 7.82 -4.81 1.57
CA LEU A 30 7.40 -3.43 1.31
C LEU A 30 6.45 -2.90 2.39
N ILE A 31 5.53 -3.73 2.91
CA ILE A 31 4.63 -3.34 3.99
C ILE A 31 5.37 -3.14 5.32
N ASP A 32 6.40 -3.94 5.62
CA ASP A 32 7.24 -3.69 6.80
C ASP A 32 8.01 -2.36 6.69
N LYS A 33 8.52 -2.03 5.49
CA LYS A 33 9.13 -0.71 5.22
C LYS A 33 8.10 0.41 5.36
N LEU A 34 6.91 0.23 4.77
CA LEU A 34 5.83 1.22 4.85
C LEU A 34 5.49 1.51 6.31
N LYS A 35 5.33 0.47 7.12
CA LYS A 35 5.05 0.57 8.56
C LYS A 35 6.05 1.46 9.29
N LYS A 36 7.35 1.27 9.05
CA LYS A 36 8.42 2.10 9.65
C LYS A 36 8.30 3.57 9.25
N GLU A 37 8.11 3.83 7.95
CA GLU A 37 8.01 5.18 7.41
C GLU A 37 6.73 5.90 7.90
N VAL A 38 5.57 5.23 7.89
CA VAL A 38 4.31 5.84 8.39
C VAL A 38 4.29 6.02 9.90
N SER A 39 5.02 5.20 10.66
CA SER A 39 5.24 5.45 12.09
C SER A 39 6.09 6.68 12.32
N ALA A 40 7.15 6.89 11.52
CA ALA A 40 8.01 8.07 11.64
C ALA A 40 7.27 9.38 11.37
N ILE A 41 6.38 9.42 10.38
CA ILE A 41 5.53 10.61 10.11
C ILE A 41 4.29 10.67 10.99
N GLY A 42 3.94 9.61 11.72
CA GLY A 42 2.68 9.51 12.46
C GLY A 42 2.56 10.49 13.62
N GLU A 43 3.68 10.94 14.17
CA GLU A 43 3.73 11.89 15.30
C GLU A 43 3.32 13.31 14.89
N THR A 44 3.66 13.72 13.66
CA THR A 44 3.39 15.07 13.14
C THR A 44 2.28 15.10 12.08
N HIS A 45 2.05 13.97 11.41
CA HIS A 45 1.21 13.84 10.22
C HIS A 45 0.33 12.59 10.28
N GLY A 46 -0.30 12.37 11.45
CA GLY A 46 -1.08 11.17 11.71
C GLY A 46 -2.27 10.97 10.76
N GLU A 47 -2.87 12.02 10.21
CA GLU A 47 -3.93 11.92 9.20
C GLU A 47 -3.41 11.35 7.88
N ASP A 48 -2.27 11.85 7.41
CA ASP A 48 -1.66 11.37 6.16
C ASP A 48 -1.16 9.94 6.29
N ALA A 49 -0.55 9.59 7.44
CA ALA A 49 -0.16 8.22 7.74
C ALA A 49 -1.37 7.26 7.64
N ARG A 50 -2.55 7.69 8.14
CA ARG A 50 -3.80 6.93 8.02
C ARG A 50 -4.31 6.85 6.58
N SER A 51 -4.28 7.97 5.84
CA SER A 51 -4.69 8.00 4.43
C SER A 51 -3.83 7.07 3.58
N ILE A 52 -2.51 7.11 3.75
CA ILE A 52 -1.57 6.23 3.08
C ILE A 52 -1.92 4.76 3.33
N ALA A 53 -2.11 4.38 4.59
CA ALA A 53 -2.45 3.00 4.92
C ALA A 53 -3.81 2.57 4.33
N ARG A 54 -4.83 3.44 4.37
CA ARG A 54 -6.16 3.14 3.80
C ARG A 54 -6.12 2.97 2.29
N PHE A 55 -5.42 3.84 1.56
CA PHE A 55 -5.30 3.70 0.12
C PHE A 55 -4.42 2.51 -0.28
N THR A 56 -3.42 2.17 0.54
CA THR A 56 -2.65 0.93 0.36
C THR A 56 -3.55 -0.31 0.50
N GLU A 57 -4.41 -0.34 1.53
CA GLU A 57 -5.39 -1.41 1.73
C GLU A 57 -6.37 -1.50 0.55
N ALA A 58 -6.94 -0.38 0.12
CA ALA A 58 -7.87 -0.33 -1.02
C ALA A 58 -7.19 -0.81 -2.31
N SER A 59 -5.96 -0.37 -2.57
CA SER A 59 -5.20 -0.78 -3.77
C SER A 59 -4.94 -2.27 -3.79
N LEU A 60 -4.58 -2.85 -2.64
CA LEU A 60 -4.38 -4.29 -2.51
C LEU A 60 -5.70 -5.05 -2.76
N GLN A 61 -6.80 -4.63 -2.11
CA GLN A 61 -8.10 -5.28 -2.25
C GLN A 61 -8.60 -5.30 -3.69
N GLU A 62 -8.44 -4.19 -4.42
CA GLU A 62 -8.84 -4.15 -5.84
C GLU A 62 -7.90 -4.96 -6.74
N ALA A 63 -6.59 -5.04 -6.43
CA ALA A 63 -5.64 -5.86 -7.21
C ALA A 63 -5.97 -7.35 -7.14
N VAL A 64 -6.37 -7.85 -5.96
CA VAL A 64 -6.64 -9.28 -5.71
C VAL A 64 -8.12 -9.66 -5.86
N ARG A 65 -8.97 -8.73 -6.31
CA ARG A 65 -10.40 -8.95 -6.44
C ARG A 65 -10.70 -10.01 -7.50
N VAL A 66 -11.63 -10.93 -7.19
CA VAL A 66 -12.05 -12.00 -8.12
C VAL A 66 -12.64 -11.40 -9.40
N THR A 67 -13.58 -10.46 -9.24
CA THR A 67 -14.14 -9.69 -10.36
C THR A 67 -13.49 -8.31 -10.38
N ARG A 68 -12.45 -8.15 -11.20
CA ARG A 68 -11.67 -6.92 -11.26
C ARG A 68 -12.44 -5.78 -11.91
N ASN A 69 -12.32 -4.58 -11.32
CA ASN A 69 -12.71 -3.33 -11.95
C ASN A 69 -11.44 -2.48 -12.16
N PRO A 70 -10.92 -2.37 -13.40
CA PRO A 70 -9.69 -1.64 -13.69
C PRO A 70 -9.75 -0.16 -13.31
N GLU A 71 -10.92 0.49 -13.37
CA GLU A 71 -11.08 1.90 -13.00
C GLU A 71 -10.93 2.08 -11.49
N LEU A 72 -11.58 1.22 -10.69
CA LEU A 72 -11.44 1.24 -9.23
C LEU A 72 -10.01 0.97 -8.80
N PHE A 73 -9.34 0.01 -9.44
CA PHE A 73 -7.94 -0.29 -9.15
C PHE A 73 -7.03 0.90 -9.45
N LYS A 74 -7.22 1.55 -10.60
CA LYS A 74 -6.46 2.74 -10.98
C LYS A 74 -6.68 3.89 -9.97
N HIS A 75 -7.92 4.17 -9.59
CA HIS A 75 -8.23 5.22 -8.62
C HIS A 75 -7.66 4.93 -7.23
N ALA A 76 -7.64 3.66 -6.81
CA ALA A 76 -7.01 3.27 -5.55
C ALA A 76 -5.50 3.58 -5.55
N LEU A 77 -4.80 3.24 -6.66
CA LEU A 77 -3.38 3.53 -6.83
C LEU A 77 -3.08 5.04 -6.91
N GLU A 78 -3.93 5.79 -7.61
CA GLU A 78 -3.85 7.26 -7.67
C GLU A 78 -4.01 7.87 -6.28
N GLY A 79 -5.02 7.44 -5.51
CA GLY A 79 -5.23 7.88 -4.14
C GLY A 79 -4.03 7.55 -3.23
N MET A 80 -3.46 6.35 -3.38
CA MET A 80 -2.26 5.94 -2.65
C MET A 80 -1.08 6.87 -2.96
N SER A 81 -0.85 7.17 -4.24
CA SER A 81 0.22 8.06 -4.68
C SER A 81 0.01 9.50 -4.18
N LEU A 82 -1.19 10.04 -4.33
CA LEU A 82 -1.54 11.39 -3.89
C LEU A 82 -1.39 11.57 -2.38
N SER A 83 -1.75 10.54 -1.59
CA SER A 83 -1.59 10.56 -0.13
C SER A 83 -0.14 10.66 0.33
N ALA A 84 0.82 10.21 -0.49
CA ALA A 84 2.25 10.27 -0.20
C ALA A 84 2.96 11.47 -0.87
N ARG A 85 2.35 12.13 -1.86
CA ARG A 85 2.98 13.14 -2.73
C ARG A 85 3.62 14.31 -1.98
N ARG A 86 2.98 14.80 -0.92
CA ARG A 86 3.52 15.91 -0.12
C ARG A 86 4.83 15.58 0.60
N PHE A 87 5.17 14.29 0.68
CA PHE A 87 6.38 13.80 1.33
C PHE A 87 7.53 13.52 0.36
N GLU A 88 7.38 13.80 -0.94
CA GLU A 88 8.42 13.53 -1.95
C GLU A 88 9.78 14.15 -1.59
N VAL A 89 9.77 15.37 -1.03
CA VAL A 89 11.00 16.08 -0.64
C VAL A 89 11.43 15.72 0.79
N SER A 90 10.49 15.63 1.73
CA SER A 90 10.80 15.47 3.16
C SER A 90 11.04 14.01 3.57
N HIS A 91 10.36 13.06 2.93
CA HIS A 91 10.45 11.62 3.20
C HIS A 91 10.51 10.82 1.88
N PRO A 92 11.59 10.96 1.08
CA PRO A 92 11.70 10.31 -0.23
C PRO A 92 11.68 8.77 -0.15
N LYS A 93 12.03 8.19 1.02
CA LYS A 93 11.94 6.75 1.26
C LYS A 93 10.48 6.28 1.30
N LEU A 94 9.60 7.01 1.99
CA LEU A 94 8.16 6.73 2.02
C LEU A 94 7.57 6.70 0.61
N THR A 95 7.85 7.73 -0.20
CA THR A 95 7.35 7.78 -1.58
C THR A 95 7.95 6.68 -2.45
N GLY A 96 9.22 6.32 -2.25
CA GLY A 96 9.84 5.18 -2.91
C GLY A 96 9.18 3.84 -2.58
N VAL A 97 8.82 3.63 -1.30
CA VAL A 97 8.09 2.43 -0.86
C VAL A 97 6.70 2.38 -1.51
N ILE A 98 5.97 3.49 -1.50
CA ILE A 98 4.64 3.59 -2.13
C ILE A 98 4.68 3.28 -3.63
N ASN A 99 5.65 3.83 -4.34
CA ASN A 99 5.83 3.56 -5.77
C ASN A 99 6.14 2.09 -6.05
N ASN A 100 6.96 1.45 -5.22
CA ASN A 100 7.27 0.03 -5.36
C ASN A 100 6.05 -0.84 -5.07
N ILE A 101 5.26 -0.52 -4.04
CA ILE A 101 3.99 -1.22 -3.76
C ILE A 101 3.07 -1.10 -4.98
N GLY A 102 2.89 0.11 -5.51
CA GLY A 102 2.06 0.34 -6.70
C GLY A 102 2.51 -0.50 -7.90
N ARG A 103 3.82 -0.62 -8.13
CA ARG A 103 4.36 -1.47 -9.22
C ARG A 103 4.00 -2.94 -9.04
N VAL A 104 4.17 -3.50 -7.85
CA VAL A 104 3.87 -4.91 -7.59
C VAL A 104 2.38 -5.17 -7.72
N LEU A 105 1.54 -4.30 -7.16
CA LEU A 105 0.09 -4.38 -7.28
C LEU A 105 -0.37 -4.28 -8.74
N TRP A 106 0.23 -3.39 -9.53
CA TRP A 106 -0.06 -3.28 -10.97
C TRP A 106 0.19 -4.59 -11.69
N GLY A 107 1.29 -5.28 -11.37
CA GLY A 107 1.61 -6.60 -11.92
C GLY A 107 0.67 -7.73 -11.46
N ILE A 108 -0.07 -7.55 -10.35
CA ILE A 108 -1.11 -8.49 -9.91
C ILE A 108 -2.44 -8.19 -10.62
N GLY A 109 -2.79 -6.91 -10.73
CA GLY A 109 -4.07 -6.45 -11.27
C GLY A 109 -4.20 -6.48 -12.80
N ILE A 110 -3.07 -6.59 -13.53
CA ILE A 110 -3.04 -6.86 -14.98
C ILE A 110 -3.51 -8.29 -15.30
#